data_AF-A0A847DE45-F1
#
_entry.id   AF-A0A847DE45-F1
#
_cell.length_a   1.000
_cell.length_b   1.000
_cell.length_c   1.000
_cell.angle_alpha   90.00
_cell.angle_beta   90.00
_cell.angle_gamma   90.00
#
_symmetry.space_group_name_H-M   'P 1'
#
loop_
_entity.id
_entity.type
_entity.pdbx_description
1 polymer ?
#
loop_
_entity_poly.entity_id
_entity_poly.type
_entity_poly.pdbx_seq_one_letter_code
_entity_poly.pdbx_strand_id
1 'polypeptide(L)'
;MTINKADFYSLRNIRDNFLLISIGYEYLAENVYLAKFGKEIKKSLVHLRDDIKFLKKEFPGKFTAEVNTDVIMKSFDRTVENMLSGKDSVISECKSGKLGENLGDDIKKVTEAIGKIWHQVKGTDVKYTKSDQISGFFGRLNLLSGAVKLISGVFKIVFLALIILLAGFSYLFFTMERESPLLKENKEISAFIQEKKALLKEKEDTKKDAQLRLKSFSSRNLLREDKIAILDLETKIQVYNNEINIIEGQIESEFRQMDENTKKIEKIRAKTFVERLLRI
;
A
#
# COMPACT_ATOMS: atom_id res chain seq x y z
N MET A 1 -3.95 -47.36 3.06
CA MET A 1 -4.06 -46.30 2.03
C MET A 1 -4.91 -45.19 2.62
N THR A 2 -4.25 -44.16 3.14
CA THR A 2 -4.81 -43.08 3.96
C THR A 2 -5.43 -42.04 3.04
N ILE A 3 -6.75 -42.01 2.95
CA ILE A 3 -7.47 -40.97 2.19
C ILE A 3 -7.63 -39.76 3.13
N ASN A 4 -6.91 -38.69 2.81
CA ASN A 4 -6.62 -37.55 3.67
C ASN A 4 -7.10 -36.27 2.99
N LYS A 5 -8.05 -35.54 3.60
CA LYS A 5 -8.35 -34.09 3.39
C LYS A 5 -8.62 -33.56 1.96
N ALA A 6 -8.61 -34.41 0.93
CA ALA A 6 -8.57 -34.05 -0.50
C ALA A 6 -9.88 -34.32 -1.27
N ASP A 7 -10.96 -34.70 -0.59
CA ASP A 7 -11.94 -35.62 -1.20
C ASP A 7 -12.83 -35.09 -2.32
N PHE A 8 -12.91 -33.79 -2.60
CA PHE A 8 -13.46 -33.30 -3.88
C PHE A 8 -12.88 -31.91 -4.20
N TYR A 9 -11.62 -31.84 -4.65
CA TYR A 9 -11.01 -30.58 -5.12
C TYR A 9 -11.89 -29.88 -6.16
N SER A 10 -12.48 -30.65 -7.07
CA SER A 10 -13.41 -30.23 -8.10
C SER A 10 -14.63 -29.48 -7.52
N LEU A 11 -15.24 -30.02 -6.45
CA LEU A 11 -16.40 -29.40 -5.79
C LEU A 11 -16.01 -28.12 -5.05
N ARG A 12 -14.83 -28.10 -4.41
CA ARG A 12 -14.31 -26.89 -3.74
C ARG A 12 -14.07 -25.77 -4.76
N ASN A 13 -13.44 -26.08 -5.89
CA ASN A 13 -13.20 -25.09 -6.94
C ASN A 13 -14.50 -24.52 -7.50
N ILE A 14 -15.53 -25.36 -7.70
CA ILE A 14 -16.88 -24.91 -8.11
C ILE A 14 -17.47 -23.94 -7.08
N ARG A 15 -17.34 -24.25 -5.79
CA ARG A 15 -17.83 -23.42 -4.69
C ARG A 15 -17.12 -22.06 -4.60
N ASP A 16 -15.80 -22.05 -4.77
CA ASP A 16 -15.00 -20.82 -4.73
C ASP A 16 -15.38 -19.88 -5.89
N ASN A 17 -15.51 -20.41 -7.11
CA ASN A 17 -15.95 -19.65 -8.27
C ASN A 17 -17.40 -19.13 -8.11
N PHE A 18 -18.29 -19.94 -7.54
CA PHE A 18 -19.65 -19.51 -7.20
C PHE A 18 -19.66 -18.35 -6.19
N LEU A 19 -18.83 -18.41 -5.15
CA LEU A 19 -18.78 -17.39 -4.11
C LEU A 19 -18.30 -16.05 -4.67
N LEU A 20 -17.32 -16.08 -5.58
CA LEU A 20 -16.85 -14.89 -6.29
C LEU A 20 -17.97 -14.27 -7.14
N ILE A 21 -18.70 -15.08 -7.92
CA ILE A 21 -19.82 -14.60 -8.74
C ILE A 21 -20.94 -14.01 -7.87
N SER A 22 -21.24 -14.64 -6.74
CA SER A 22 -22.36 -14.24 -5.87
C SER A 22 -22.08 -12.98 -5.06
N ILE A 23 -20.82 -12.69 -4.74
CA ILE A 23 -20.43 -11.44 -4.05
C ILE A 23 -20.20 -10.32 -5.08
N GLY A 24 -19.62 -10.65 -6.22
CA GLY A 24 -19.25 -9.69 -7.25
C GLY A 24 -20.30 -9.48 -8.34
N TYR A 25 -21.56 -9.92 -8.16
CA TYR A 25 -22.55 -10.00 -9.26
C TYR A 25 -22.82 -8.67 -9.97
N GLU A 26 -22.69 -7.52 -9.30
CA GLU A 26 -22.84 -6.19 -9.94
C GLU A 26 -21.67 -5.84 -10.88
N TYR A 27 -20.46 -6.32 -10.58
CA TYR A 27 -19.23 -5.99 -11.29
C TYR A 27 -18.73 -7.11 -12.21
N LEU A 28 -19.14 -8.35 -11.95
CA LEU A 28 -18.74 -9.56 -12.69
C LEU A 28 -19.80 -10.00 -13.70
N ALA A 29 -20.92 -9.28 -13.82
CA ALA A 29 -21.95 -9.49 -14.84
C ALA A 29 -21.57 -8.95 -16.23
N GLU A 30 -20.29 -9.01 -16.59
CA GLU A 30 -19.86 -8.80 -17.98
C GLU A 30 -19.63 -10.14 -18.65
N ASN A 31 -19.89 -10.19 -19.96
CA ASN A 31 -19.80 -11.42 -20.75
C ASN A 31 -18.43 -12.10 -20.62
N VAL A 32 -17.34 -11.33 -20.61
CA VAL A 32 -15.97 -11.85 -20.48
C VAL A 32 -15.75 -12.58 -19.16
N TYR A 33 -16.26 -12.04 -18.05
CA TYR A 33 -16.14 -12.66 -16.73
C TYR A 33 -17.05 -13.87 -16.60
N LEU A 34 -18.31 -13.77 -17.02
CA LEU A 34 -19.25 -14.88 -17.02
C LEU A 34 -18.75 -16.08 -17.83
N ALA A 35 -18.22 -15.83 -19.03
CA ALA A 35 -17.63 -16.87 -19.85
C ALA A 35 -16.38 -17.48 -19.20
N LYS A 36 -15.55 -16.68 -18.52
CA LYS A 36 -14.37 -17.17 -17.80
C LYS A 36 -14.77 -18.10 -16.64
N PHE A 37 -15.67 -17.65 -15.77
CA PHE A 37 -16.15 -18.47 -14.65
C PHE A 37 -16.91 -19.70 -15.14
N GLY A 38 -17.72 -19.58 -16.19
CA GLY A 38 -18.41 -20.71 -16.82
C GLY A 38 -17.42 -21.77 -17.31
N LYS A 39 -16.29 -21.38 -17.92
CA LYS A 39 -15.25 -22.32 -18.36
C LYS A 39 -14.59 -23.06 -17.19
N GLU A 40 -14.23 -22.33 -16.12
CA GLU A 40 -13.60 -22.91 -14.93
C GLU A 40 -14.53 -23.87 -14.18
N ILE A 41 -15.81 -23.51 -14.05
CA ILE A 41 -16.84 -24.37 -13.45
C ILE A 41 -17.07 -25.59 -14.34
N LYS A 42 -17.20 -25.43 -15.65
CA LYS A 42 -17.37 -26.54 -16.60
C LYS A 42 -16.22 -27.55 -16.51
N LYS A 43 -14.98 -27.07 -16.48
CA LYS A 43 -13.80 -27.93 -16.30
C LYS A 43 -13.87 -28.71 -14.98
N SER A 44 -14.26 -28.03 -13.91
CA SER A 44 -14.39 -28.63 -12.59
C SER A 44 -15.55 -29.64 -12.51
N LEU A 45 -16.65 -29.42 -13.25
CA LEU A 45 -17.76 -30.38 -13.32
C LEU A 45 -17.38 -31.68 -14.00
N VAL A 46 -16.52 -31.63 -15.04
CA VAL A 46 -15.99 -32.84 -15.68
C VAL A 46 -15.23 -33.69 -14.67
N HIS A 47 -14.29 -33.09 -13.93
CA HIS A 47 -13.54 -33.80 -12.89
C HIS A 47 -14.46 -34.31 -11.78
N LEU A 48 -15.43 -33.52 -11.35
CA LEU A 48 -16.38 -33.94 -10.32
C LEU A 48 -17.21 -35.16 -10.72
N ARG A 49 -17.58 -35.26 -12.00
CA ARG A 49 -18.30 -36.42 -12.54
C ARG A 49 -17.45 -37.67 -12.48
N ASP A 50 -16.16 -37.57 -12.78
CA ASP A 50 -15.22 -38.68 -12.70
C ASP A 50 -14.97 -39.09 -11.24
N ASP A 51 -14.82 -38.12 -10.34
CA ASP A 51 -14.69 -38.36 -8.89
C ASP A 51 -15.93 -39.11 -8.35
N ILE A 52 -17.14 -38.72 -8.75
CA ILE A 52 -18.38 -39.39 -8.35
C ILE A 52 -18.47 -40.82 -8.93
N LYS A 53 -18.08 -41.02 -10.19
CA LYS A 53 -18.04 -42.36 -10.79
C LYS A 53 -17.04 -43.26 -10.07
N PHE A 54 -15.88 -42.73 -9.71
CA PHE A 54 -14.87 -43.44 -8.93
C PHE A 54 -15.43 -43.84 -7.56
N LEU A 55 -16.05 -42.90 -6.85
CA LEU A 55 -16.67 -43.16 -5.56
C LEU A 55 -17.78 -44.23 -5.65
N LYS A 56 -18.62 -44.19 -6.68
CA LYS A 56 -19.65 -45.21 -6.91
C LYS A 56 -19.07 -46.61 -7.16
N LYS A 57 -17.89 -46.71 -7.79
CA LYS A 57 -17.20 -47.98 -8.06
C LYS A 57 -16.55 -48.59 -6.81
N GLU A 58 -16.22 -47.80 -5.80
CA GLU A 58 -15.68 -48.32 -4.54
C GLU A 58 -16.71 -49.14 -3.74
N PHE A 59 -17.99 -49.06 -4.07
CA PHE A 59 -19.04 -49.86 -3.43
C PHE A 59 -19.21 -51.22 -4.13
N PRO A 60 -18.96 -52.34 -3.45
CA PRO A 60 -19.02 -53.68 -4.07
C PRO A 60 -20.45 -54.22 -4.30
N GLY A 61 -21.50 -53.43 -4.04
CA GLY A 61 -22.91 -53.85 -4.14
C GLY A 61 -23.80 -52.90 -4.95
N LYS A 62 -25.10 -53.22 -5.06
CA LYS A 62 -26.12 -52.29 -5.60
C LYS A 62 -26.57 -51.34 -4.50
N PHE A 63 -26.61 -50.04 -4.78
CA PHE A 63 -27.11 -49.05 -3.84
C PHE A 63 -28.58 -49.32 -3.48
N THR A 64 -28.92 -49.26 -2.19
CA THR A 64 -30.29 -49.46 -1.68
C THR A 64 -31.27 -48.42 -2.23
N ALA A 65 -30.77 -47.22 -2.53
CA ALA A 65 -31.46 -46.20 -3.28
C ALA A 65 -30.46 -45.57 -4.27
N GLU A 66 -30.74 -45.67 -5.56
CA GLU A 66 -29.86 -45.12 -6.59
C GLU A 66 -29.92 -43.59 -6.57
N VAL A 67 -28.81 -42.96 -6.19
CA VAL A 67 -28.69 -41.51 -6.25
C VAL A 67 -28.46 -41.11 -7.70
N ASN A 68 -29.50 -40.52 -8.32
CA ASN A 68 -29.47 -40.05 -9.70
C ASN A 68 -28.62 -38.77 -9.85
N THR A 69 -27.31 -38.96 -9.90
CA THR A 69 -26.32 -37.90 -10.10
C THR A 69 -26.38 -37.31 -11.51
N ASP A 70 -26.83 -38.08 -12.50
CA ASP A 70 -26.80 -37.65 -13.90
C ASP A 70 -27.82 -36.55 -14.18
N VAL A 71 -29.01 -36.61 -13.59
CA VAL A 71 -30.01 -35.55 -13.69
C VAL A 71 -29.53 -34.26 -13.01
N ILE A 72 -28.90 -34.40 -11.84
CA ILE A 72 -28.36 -33.25 -11.09
C ILE A 72 -27.21 -32.59 -11.89
N MET A 73 -26.30 -33.38 -12.45
CA MET A 73 -25.20 -32.86 -13.27
C MET A 73 -25.69 -32.23 -14.57
N LYS A 74 -26.75 -32.75 -15.19
CA LYS A 74 -27.38 -32.12 -16.37
C LYS A 74 -28.01 -30.77 -16.04
N SER A 75 -28.60 -30.62 -14.85
CA SER A 75 -29.10 -29.32 -14.38
C SER A 75 -27.95 -28.32 -14.27
N PHE A 76 -26.86 -28.74 -13.60
CA PHE A 76 -25.67 -27.92 -13.44
C PHE A 76 -25.05 -27.53 -14.79
N ASP A 77 -24.87 -28.49 -15.70
CA ASP A 77 -24.32 -28.24 -17.04
C ASP A 77 -25.16 -27.18 -17.78
N ARG A 78 -26.50 -27.22 -17.69
CA ARG A 78 -27.36 -26.20 -18.31
C ARG A 78 -27.13 -24.81 -17.74
N THR A 79 -27.01 -24.69 -16.42
CA THR A 79 -26.72 -23.41 -15.76
C THR A 79 -25.37 -22.85 -16.23
N VAL A 80 -24.36 -23.70 -16.38
CA VAL A 80 -23.03 -23.30 -16.84
C VAL A 80 -22.98 -22.99 -18.34
N GLU A 81 -23.68 -23.75 -19.19
CA GLU A 81 -23.81 -23.43 -20.61
C GLU A 81 -24.52 -22.08 -20.83
N ASN A 82 -25.49 -21.74 -19.99
CA ASN A 82 -26.10 -20.41 -20.02
C ASN A 82 -25.06 -19.32 -19.73
N MET A 83 -24.17 -19.51 -18.74
CA MET A 83 -23.07 -18.57 -18.46
C MET A 83 -22.11 -18.41 -19.64
N LEU A 84 -21.83 -19.50 -20.34
CA LEU A 84 -20.95 -19.50 -21.52
C LEU A 84 -21.57 -18.82 -22.74
N SER A 85 -22.90 -18.82 -22.84
CA SER A 85 -23.62 -18.27 -24.00
C SER A 85 -23.53 -16.75 -24.10
N GLY A 86 -23.21 -16.05 -23.01
CA GLY A 86 -23.03 -14.59 -23.01
C GLY A 86 -24.29 -13.79 -23.40
N LYS A 87 -25.48 -14.41 -23.34
CA LYS A 87 -26.75 -13.75 -23.70
C LYS A 87 -27.10 -12.64 -22.71
N ASP A 88 -27.71 -11.57 -23.20
CA ASP A 88 -28.17 -10.44 -22.37
C ASP A 88 -29.11 -10.87 -21.24
N SER A 89 -29.90 -11.93 -21.47
CA SER A 89 -30.76 -12.53 -20.45
C SER A 89 -29.95 -13.05 -19.25
N VAL A 90 -28.79 -13.66 -19.49
CA VAL A 90 -27.92 -14.23 -18.44
C VAL A 90 -27.16 -13.13 -17.70
N ILE A 91 -26.78 -12.07 -18.41
CA ILE A 91 -26.21 -10.86 -17.79
C ILE A 91 -27.24 -10.22 -16.84
N SER A 92 -28.50 -10.13 -17.25
CA SER A 92 -29.60 -9.62 -16.41
C SER A 92 -29.85 -10.53 -15.18
N GLU A 93 -29.82 -11.85 -15.38
CA GLU A 93 -29.93 -12.82 -14.28
C GLU A 93 -28.74 -12.75 -13.31
N CYS A 94 -27.54 -12.44 -13.80
CA CYS A 94 -26.37 -12.19 -12.96
C CYS A 94 -26.55 -10.91 -12.15
N LYS A 95 -26.91 -9.79 -12.80
CA LYS A 95 -27.13 -8.49 -12.14
C LYS A 95 -28.26 -8.52 -11.10
N SER A 96 -29.24 -9.40 -11.27
CA SER A 96 -30.34 -9.59 -10.32
C SER A 96 -30.04 -10.63 -9.23
N GLY A 97 -28.89 -11.30 -9.28
CA GLY A 97 -28.50 -12.35 -8.34
C GLY A 97 -29.14 -13.72 -8.60
N LYS A 98 -30.09 -13.82 -9.54
CA LYS A 98 -30.81 -15.05 -9.89
C LYS A 98 -29.89 -16.15 -10.45
N LEU A 99 -28.84 -15.76 -11.19
CA LEU A 99 -27.83 -16.70 -11.67
C LEU A 99 -27.08 -17.37 -10.50
N GLY A 100 -26.78 -16.61 -9.45
CA GLY A 100 -26.20 -17.12 -8.22
C GLY A 100 -27.14 -18.09 -7.51
N GLU A 101 -28.42 -17.76 -7.39
CA GLU A 101 -29.42 -18.65 -6.79
C GLU A 101 -29.48 -20.02 -7.50
N ASN A 102 -29.58 -20.03 -8.83
CA ASN A 102 -29.60 -21.26 -9.64
C ASN A 102 -28.33 -22.10 -9.44
N LEU A 103 -27.14 -21.47 -9.50
CA LEU A 103 -25.87 -22.16 -9.27
C LEU A 103 -25.78 -22.73 -7.85
N GLY A 104 -26.29 -21.99 -6.86
CA GLY A 104 -26.26 -22.41 -5.48
C GLY A 104 -27.13 -23.63 -5.20
N ASP A 105 -28.32 -23.66 -5.81
CA ASP A 105 -29.21 -24.82 -5.76
C ASP A 105 -28.57 -26.05 -6.41
N ASP A 106 -27.91 -25.89 -7.55
CA ASP A 106 -27.20 -26.98 -8.21
C ASP A 106 -26.03 -27.49 -7.33
N ILE A 107 -25.22 -26.62 -6.72
CA ILE A 107 -24.14 -26.99 -5.78
C ILE A 107 -24.67 -27.75 -4.57
N LYS A 108 -25.80 -27.29 -4.01
CA LYS A 108 -26.45 -27.94 -2.86
C LYS A 108 -26.89 -29.36 -3.22
N LYS A 109 -27.62 -29.52 -4.33
CA LYS A 109 -28.08 -30.85 -4.81
C LYS A 109 -26.91 -31.79 -5.07
N VAL A 110 -25.82 -31.30 -5.66
CA VAL A 110 -24.60 -32.11 -5.90
C VAL A 110 -23.93 -32.51 -4.59
N THR A 111 -23.80 -31.58 -3.64
CA THR A 111 -23.22 -31.86 -2.33
C THR A 111 -24.03 -32.91 -1.57
N GLU A 112 -25.35 -32.79 -1.55
CA GLU A 112 -26.25 -33.76 -0.91
C GLU A 112 -26.18 -35.14 -1.58
N ALA A 113 -26.10 -35.17 -2.91
CA ALA A 113 -25.96 -36.42 -3.66
C ALA A 113 -24.62 -37.13 -3.35
N ILE A 114 -23.52 -36.39 -3.31
CA ILE A 114 -22.20 -36.92 -2.94
C ILE A 114 -22.22 -37.42 -1.49
N GLY A 115 -22.81 -36.66 -0.57
CA GLY A 115 -22.94 -37.07 0.83
C GLY A 115 -23.71 -38.38 1.00
N LYS A 116 -24.81 -38.56 0.25
CA LYS A 116 -25.58 -39.82 0.25
C LYS A 116 -24.79 -40.99 -0.31
N ILE A 117 -24.08 -40.81 -1.43
CA ILE A 117 -23.22 -41.86 -2.02
C ILE A 117 -22.11 -42.22 -1.03
N TRP A 118 -21.46 -41.23 -0.43
CA TRP A 118 -20.38 -41.45 0.54
C TRP A 118 -20.87 -42.21 1.78
N HIS A 119 -22.03 -41.82 2.33
CA HIS A 119 -22.65 -42.52 3.45
C HIS A 119 -22.92 -43.99 3.10
N GLN A 120 -23.43 -44.26 1.89
CA GLN A 120 -23.67 -45.63 1.41
C GLN A 120 -22.36 -46.41 1.18
N VAL A 121 -21.29 -45.77 0.71
CA VAL A 121 -20.00 -46.42 0.42
C VAL A 121 -19.20 -46.71 1.68
N LYS A 122 -19.14 -45.78 2.64
CA LYS A 122 -18.25 -45.83 3.81
C LYS A 122 -18.96 -46.05 5.14
N GLY A 123 -20.30 -46.01 5.18
CA GLY A 123 -21.08 -46.16 6.41
C GLY A 123 -20.93 -45.01 7.41
N THR A 124 -20.30 -43.91 6.99
CA THR A 124 -20.01 -42.72 7.80
C THR A 124 -20.47 -41.47 7.07
N ASP A 125 -21.05 -40.52 7.80
CA ASP A 125 -21.35 -39.21 7.25
C ASP A 125 -20.06 -38.44 6.91
N VAL A 126 -20.07 -37.73 5.78
CA VAL A 126 -18.96 -36.84 5.42
C VAL A 126 -18.85 -35.73 6.47
N LYS A 127 -17.73 -35.67 7.19
CA LYS A 127 -17.41 -34.53 8.06
C LYS A 127 -16.98 -33.33 7.19
N TYR A 128 -17.97 -32.62 6.65
CA TYR A 128 -17.75 -31.32 6.03
C TYR A 128 -17.25 -30.34 7.10
N THR A 129 -16.16 -29.63 6.81
CA THR A 129 -15.54 -28.68 7.76
C THR A 129 -16.40 -27.41 7.83
N LYS A 130 -16.30 -26.58 8.88
CA LYS A 130 -17.03 -25.30 8.98
C LYS A 130 -16.82 -24.36 7.77
N SER A 131 -15.76 -24.55 6.99
CA SER A 131 -15.50 -23.89 5.71
C SER A 131 -16.40 -24.35 4.55
N ASP A 132 -17.05 -25.51 4.66
CA ASP A 132 -17.94 -26.11 3.64
C ASP A 132 -19.42 -25.71 3.85
N GLN A 133 -19.74 -24.98 4.93
CA GLN A 133 -21.09 -24.49 5.23
C GLN A 133 -21.44 -23.27 4.38
N ILE A 134 -21.57 -23.46 3.07
CA ILE A 134 -22.13 -22.44 2.17
C ILE A 134 -23.66 -22.44 2.26
N SER A 135 -24.29 -23.50 2.79
CA SER A 135 -25.75 -23.59 3.07
C SER A 135 -26.31 -22.39 3.82
N GLY A 136 -25.61 -21.89 4.85
CA GLY A 136 -25.99 -20.68 5.59
C GLY A 136 -25.72 -19.37 4.83
N PHE A 137 -24.80 -19.38 3.86
CA PHE A 137 -24.48 -18.24 3.00
C PHE A 137 -25.47 -18.11 1.84
N PHE A 138 -25.91 -19.24 1.25
CA PHE A 138 -26.96 -19.28 0.21
C PHE A 138 -28.27 -18.68 0.72
N GLY A 139 -28.70 -19.01 1.94
CA GLY A 139 -29.91 -18.41 2.54
C GLY A 139 -29.76 -16.92 2.90
N ARG A 140 -28.53 -16.45 3.16
CA ARG A 140 -28.24 -15.03 3.44
C ARG A 140 -28.07 -14.19 2.18
N LEU A 141 -27.71 -14.78 1.04
CA LEU A 141 -27.61 -14.08 -0.26
C LEU A 141 -28.96 -13.61 -0.78
N ASN A 142 -30.04 -14.36 -0.54
CA ASN A 142 -31.41 -13.93 -0.87
C ASN A 142 -31.85 -12.68 -0.05
N LEU A 143 -31.22 -12.41 1.10
CA LEU A 143 -31.40 -11.18 1.88
C LEU A 143 -30.47 -10.04 1.45
N LEU A 144 -29.36 -10.35 0.75
CA LEU A 144 -28.40 -9.35 0.30
C LEU A 144 -28.88 -8.58 -0.94
N SER A 145 -29.73 -9.16 -1.80
CA SER A 145 -30.29 -8.46 -2.98
C SER A 145 -31.06 -7.17 -2.60
N GLY A 146 -31.71 -7.14 -1.44
CA GLY A 146 -32.31 -5.94 -0.86
C GLY A 146 -31.30 -5.01 -0.15
N ALA A 147 -30.22 -5.56 0.40
CA ALA A 147 -29.21 -4.81 1.13
C ALA A 147 -28.15 -4.16 0.22
N VAL A 148 -27.93 -4.65 -1.01
CA VAL A 148 -26.89 -4.10 -1.90
C VAL A 148 -27.22 -2.68 -2.38
N LYS A 149 -28.51 -2.33 -2.52
CA LYS A 149 -28.93 -0.93 -2.73
C LYS A 149 -28.51 0.00 -1.58
N LEU A 150 -28.48 -0.49 -0.35
CA LEU A 150 -27.98 0.26 0.81
C LEU A 150 -26.44 0.28 0.85
N ILE A 151 -25.79 -0.82 0.47
CA ILE A 151 -24.32 -0.94 0.44
C ILE A 151 -23.72 0.00 -0.64
N SER A 152 -24.36 0.18 -1.79
CA SER A 152 -23.93 1.16 -2.81
C SER A 152 -23.85 2.60 -2.25
N GLY A 153 -24.84 2.99 -1.43
CA GLY A 153 -24.86 4.30 -0.76
C GLY A 153 -23.80 4.40 0.33
N VAL A 154 -23.68 3.38 1.18
CA VAL A 154 -22.69 3.34 2.27
C VAL A 154 -21.27 3.29 1.71
N PHE A 155 -21.00 2.56 0.63
CA PHE A 155 -19.68 2.50 0.01
C PHE A 155 -19.29 3.84 -0.59
N LYS A 156 -20.23 4.58 -1.21
CA LYS A 156 -19.98 5.96 -1.65
C LYS A 156 -19.68 6.89 -0.48
N ILE A 157 -20.42 6.79 0.62
CA ILE A 157 -20.19 7.61 1.82
C ILE A 157 -18.85 7.28 2.47
N VAL A 158 -18.51 6.00 2.61
CA VAL A 158 -17.22 5.54 3.15
C VAL A 158 -16.07 5.96 2.24
N PHE A 159 -16.22 5.83 0.92
CA PHE A 159 -15.22 6.25 -0.04
C PHE A 159 -15.02 7.77 -0.02
N LEU A 160 -16.09 8.55 0.10
CA LEU A 160 -16.03 10.00 0.19
C LEU A 160 -15.42 10.45 1.53
N ALA A 161 -15.76 9.77 2.64
CA ALA A 161 -15.11 9.96 3.93
C ALA A 161 -13.62 9.59 3.90
N LEU A 162 -13.25 8.55 3.16
CA LEU A 162 -11.87 8.12 2.96
C LEU A 162 -11.09 9.15 2.14
N ILE A 163 -11.69 9.74 1.11
CA ILE A 163 -11.11 10.86 0.35
C ILE A 163 -10.93 12.09 1.24
N ILE A 164 -11.91 12.44 2.08
CA ILE A 164 -11.81 13.57 3.01
C ILE A 164 -10.70 13.33 4.03
N LEU A 165 -10.60 12.10 4.57
CA LEU A 165 -9.52 11.71 5.46
C LEU A 165 -8.16 11.77 4.76
N LEU A 166 -8.04 11.24 3.55
CA LEU A 166 -6.80 11.33 2.75
C LEU A 166 -6.43 12.76 2.40
N ALA A 167 -7.41 13.61 2.07
CA ALA A 167 -7.19 15.02 1.78
C ALA A 167 -6.74 15.77 3.05
N GLY A 168 -7.37 15.52 4.19
CA GLY A 168 -6.95 16.06 5.49
C GLY A 168 -5.56 15.59 5.88
N PHE A 169 -5.26 14.31 5.69
CA PHE A 169 -3.95 13.72 5.98
C PHE A 169 -2.88 14.26 5.05
N SER A 170 -3.19 14.44 3.76
CA SER A 170 -2.29 15.05 2.78
C SER A 170 -2.03 16.52 3.07
N TYR A 171 -3.07 17.26 3.48
CA TYR A 171 -2.95 18.66 3.89
C TYR A 171 -2.07 18.80 5.15
N LEU A 172 -2.28 17.98 6.18
CA LEU A 172 -1.42 17.93 7.36
C LEU A 172 0.01 17.49 7.00
N PHE A 173 0.17 16.51 6.12
CA PHE A 173 1.49 16.02 5.69
C PHE A 173 2.28 17.06 4.87
N PHE A 174 1.58 17.90 4.12
CA PHE A 174 2.20 19.01 3.38
C PHE A 174 2.51 20.21 4.29
N THR A 175 1.65 20.49 5.27
CA THR A 175 1.83 21.58 6.25
C THR A 175 2.70 21.20 7.45
N MET A 176 3.10 19.93 7.58
CA MET A 176 4.01 19.44 8.62
C MET A 176 5.37 20.15 8.52
N GLU A 177 5.89 20.62 9.66
CA GLU A 177 7.24 21.20 9.76
C GLU A 177 8.28 20.18 9.26
N ARG A 178 8.85 20.44 8.08
CA ARG A 178 9.90 19.60 7.49
C ARG A 178 11.25 20.12 7.97
N GLU A 179 12.12 19.19 8.39
CA GLU A 179 13.53 19.47 8.67
C GLU A 179 14.30 19.89 7.39
N SER A 180 13.74 19.60 6.21
CA SER A 180 14.37 19.80 4.90
C SER A 180 14.74 21.26 4.56
N PRO A 181 13.86 22.27 4.71
CA PRO A 181 14.24 23.67 4.53
C PRO A 181 15.35 24.13 5.48
N LEU A 182 15.25 23.79 6.77
CA LEU A 182 16.25 24.19 7.78
C LEU A 182 17.62 23.51 7.55
N LEU A 183 17.63 22.27 7.06
CA LEU A 183 18.87 21.57 6.71
C LEU A 183 19.54 22.13 5.45
N LYS A 184 18.76 22.62 4.48
CA LYS A 184 19.31 23.31 3.30
C LYS A 184 19.90 24.65 3.70
N GLU A 185 19.17 25.42 4.49
CA GLU A 185 19.63 26.71 5.03
C GLU A 185 20.92 26.54 5.87
N ASN A 186 20.98 25.54 6.76
CA ASN A 186 22.22 25.25 7.51
C ASN A 186 23.39 24.83 6.61
N LYS A 187 23.15 24.12 5.50
CA LYS A 187 24.21 23.78 4.54
C LYS A 187 24.73 25.02 3.83
N GLU A 188 23.85 25.90 3.38
CA GLU A 188 24.20 27.16 2.73
C GLU A 188 24.97 28.09 3.68
N ILE A 189 24.50 28.25 4.92
CA ILE A 189 25.20 29.00 5.98
C ILE A 189 26.58 28.37 6.25
N SER A 190 26.70 27.04 6.33
CA SER A 190 27.99 26.38 6.57
C SER A 190 29.00 26.60 5.44
N ALA A 191 28.55 26.63 4.19
CA ALA A 191 29.38 26.91 3.04
C ALA A 191 29.85 28.38 3.05
N PHE A 192 28.94 29.30 3.37
CA PHE A 192 29.24 30.72 3.50
C PHE A 192 30.26 30.99 4.63
N ILE A 193 30.13 30.31 5.79
CA ILE A 193 31.10 30.41 6.88
C ILE A 193 32.46 29.87 6.46
N GLN A 194 32.54 28.78 5.70
CA GLN A 194 33.81 28.25 5.19
C GLN A 194 34.50 29.23 4.23
N GLU A 195 33.74 29.82 3.32
CA GLU A 195 34.24 30.84 2.38
C GLU A 195 34.77 32.06 3.14
N LYS A 196 34.00 32.57 4.12
CA LYS A 196 34.40 33.70 4.95
C LYS A 196 35.62 33.40 5.82
N LYS A 197 35.77 32.16 6.33
CA LYS A 197 36.98 31.73 7.05
C LYS A 197 38.21 31.66 6.14
N ALA A 198 38.05 31.28 4.88
CA ALA A 198 39.16 31.28 3.91
C ALA A 198 39.63 32.72 3.61
N LEU A 199 38.68 33.63 3.38
CA LEU A 199 38.96 35.06 3.20
C LEU A 199 39.59 35.70 4.45
N LEU A 200 39.13 35.33 5.65
CA LEU A 200 39.72 35.78 6.91
C LEU A 200 41.19 35.37 7.00
N LYS A 201 41.49 34.10 6.69
CA LYS A 201 42.87 33.58 6.71
C LYS A 201 43.78 34.31 5.73
N GLU A 202 43.30 34.57 4.51
CA GLU A 202 44.04 35.33 3.50
C GLU A 202 44.36 36.75 4.00
N LYS A 203 43.38 37.44 4.59
CA LYS A 203 43.55 38.79 5.13
C LYS A 203 44.46 38.83 6.36
N GLU A 204 44.41 37.81 7.22
CA GLU A 204 45.33 37.65 8.35
C GLU A 204 46.77 37.43 7.89
N ASP A 205 46.99 36.62 6.85
CA ASP A 205 48.32 36.37 6.29
C ASP A 205 48.89 37.63 5.62
N THR A 206 48.05 38.38 4.91
CA THR A 206 48.44 39.67 4.30
C THR A 206 48.78 40.71 5.36
N LYS A 207 48.02 40.75 6.47
CA LYS A 207 48.31 41.59 7.63
C LYS A 207 49.63 41.20 8.30
N LYS A 208 49.92 39.90 8.46
CA LYS A 208 51.21 39.43 9.01
C LYS A 208 52.39 39.84 8.13
N ASP A 209 52.26 39.74 6.80
CA ASP A 209 53.30 40.21 5.88
C ASP A 209 53.53 41.72 6.01
N ALA A 210 52.47 42.52 6.07
CA ALA A 210 52.57 43.96 6.30
C ALA A 210 53.24 44.30 7.64
N GLN A 211 52.93 43.55 8.72
CA GLN A 211 53.57 43.71 10.03
C GLN A 211 55.05 43.30 10.03
N LEU A 212 55.43 42.25 9.30
CA LEU A 212 56.83 41.85 9.14
C LEU A 212 57.62 42.91 8.37
N ARG A 213 57.03 43.48 7.31
CA ARG A 213 57.62 44.60 6.58
C ARG A 213 57.79 45.82 7.48
N LEU A 214 56.77 46.17 8.28
CA LEU A 214 56.84 47.27 9.25
C LEU A 214 57.99 47.08 10.26
N LYS A 215 58.16 45.87 10.83
CA LYS A 215 59.26 45.55 11.74
C LYS A 215 60.65 45.67 11.09
N SER A 216 60.75 45.42 9.79
CA SER A 216 62.02 45.58 9.04
C SER A 216 62.46 47.05 8.88
N PHE A 217 61.54 48.01 9.09
CA PHE A 217 61.85 49.44 9.08
C PHE A 217 62.31 49.94 10.45
N SER A 218 61.91 49.30 11.55
CA SER A 218 62.31 49.69 12.92
C SER A 218 63.81 49.52 13.23
N SER A 219 64.57 48.84 12.35
CA SER A 219 66.00 48.54 12.56
C SER A 219 66.96 49.36 11.68
N ARG A 220 66.46 50.36 10.94
CA ARG A 220 67.25 51.15 9.96
C ARG A 220 67.20 52.65 10.29
N ASN A 221 68.22 53.40 9.87
CA ASN A 221 68.18 54.86 9.89
C ASN A 221 67.17 55.35 8.83
N LEU A 222 66.04 55.89 9.29
CA LEU A 222 64.88 56.18 8.45
C LEU A 222 65.02 57.50 7.69
N LEU A 223 64.94 57.43 6.36
CA LEU A 223 64.77 58.59 5.48
C LEU A 223 63.31 59.10 5.53
N ARG A 224 63.06 60.31 5.01
CA ARG A 224 61.71 60.90 4.96
C ARG A 224 60.72 60.04 4.17
N GLU A 225 61.20 59.38 3.12
CA GLU A 225 60.43 58.44 2.30
C GLU A 225 60.03 57.18 3.09
N ASP A 226 60.92 56.66 3.95
CA ASP A 226 60.63 55.51 4.80
C ASP A 226 59.54 55.82 5.84
N LYS A 227 59.51 57.06 6.36
CA LYS A 227 58.44 57.50 7.28
C LYS A 227 57.06 57.52 6.62
N ILE A 228 56.99 57.92 5.35
CA ILE A 228 55.74 57.91 4.58
C ILE A 228 55.30 56.46 4.31
N ALA A 229 56.25 55.57 3.98
CA ALA A 229 55.97 54.15 3.78
C ALA A 229 55.48 53.45 5.06
N ILE A 230 56.04 53.77 6.23
CA ILE A 230 55.58 53.29 7.54
C ILE A 230 54.12 53.72 7.79
N LEU A 231 53.80 54.99 7.54
CA LEU A 231 52.47 55.54 7.81
C LEU A 231 51.40 54.95 6.86
N ASP A 232 51.76 54.69 5.60
CA ASP A 232 50.91 53.96 4.65
C ASP A 232 50.68 52.50 5.08
N LEU A 233 51.72 51.82 5.57
CA LEU A 233 51.61 50.44 6.09
C LEU A 233 50.76 50.36 7.36
N GLU A 234 50.90 51.29 8.30
CA GLU A 234 50.07 51.36 9.51
C GLU A 234 48.59 51.60 9.16
N THR A 235 48.32 52.51 8.21
CA THR A 235 46.97 52.77 7.72
C THR A 235 46.38 51.50 7.08
N LYS A 236 47.15 50.79 6.25
CA LYS A 236 46.73 49.49 5.68
C LYS A 236 46.44 48.44 6.74
N ILE A 237 47.25 48.35 7.80
CA ILE A 237 47.01 47.43 8.92
C ILE A 237 45.70 47.78 9.66
N GLN A 238 45.40 49.06 9.85
CA GLN A 238 44.12 49.48 10.44
C GLN A 238 42.92 49.14 9.54
N VAL A 239 43.05 49.34 8.22
CA VAL A 239 42.02 48.94 7.26
C VAL A 239 41.78 47.43 7.33
N TYR A 240 42.84 46.61 7.32
CA TYR A 240 42.70 45.16 7.46
C TYR A 240 42.11 44.74 8.82
N ASN A 241 42.42 45.44 9.92
CA ASN A 241 41.79 45.17 11.21
C ASN A 241 40.28 45.43 11.19
N ASN A 242 39.84 46.53 10.57
CA ASN A 242 38.42 46.80 10.42
C ASN A 242 37.73 45.75 9.54
N GLU A 243 38.34 45.36 8.41
CA GLU A 243 37.79 44.31 7.55
C GLU A 243 37.69 42.96 8.28
N ILE A 244 38.72 42.57 9.04
CA ILE A 244 38.72 41.35 9.87
C ILE A 244 37.60 41.41 10.91
N ASN A 245 37.49 42.49 11.67
CA ASN A 245 36.45 42.64 12.70
C ASN A 245 35.03 42.57 12.10
N ILE A 246 34.81 43.15 10.91
CA ILE A 246 33.52 43.06 10.21
C ILE A 246 33.23 41.62 9.79
N ILE A 247 34.22 40.91 9.25
CA ILE A 247 34.07 39.50 8.84
C ILE A 247 33.83 38.60 10.06
N GLU A 248 34.54 38.81 11.17
CA GLU A 248 34.33 38.08 12.43
C GLU A 248 32.94 38.31 13.00
N GLY A 249 32.46 39.56 13.00
CA GLY A 249 31.09 39.88 13.43
C GLY A 249 30.02 39.23 12.55
N GLN A 250 30.24 39.17 11.23
CA GLN A 250 29.36 38.43 10.32
C GLN A 250 29.37 36.93 10.63
N ILE A 251 30.55 36.33 10.79
CA ILE A 251 30.70 34.91 11.14
C ILE A 251 29.99 34.60 12.46
N GLU A 252 30.15 35.43 13.50
CA GLU A 252 29.51 35.22 14.79
C GLU A 252 27.97 35.30 14.70
N SER A 253 27.45 36.29 13.96
CA SER A 253 26.00 36.42 13.72
C SER A 253 25.43 35.19 13.01
N GLU A 254 26.08 34.72 11.95
CA GLU A 254 25.67 33.53 11.20
C GLU A 254 25.79 32.25 12.04
N PHE A 255 26.82 32.15 12.90
CA PHE A 255 26.92 31.05 13.86
C PHE A 255 25.77 31.03 14.87
N ARG A 256 25.32 32.21 15.36
CA ARG A 256 24.16 32.30 16.24
C ARG A 256 22.88 31.84 15.55
N GLN A 257 22.67 32.23 14.29
CA GLN A 257 21.52 31.76 13.51
C GLN A 257 21.58 30.24 13.27
N MET A 258 22.76 29.70 12.97
CA MET A 258 22.95 28.26 12.81
C MET A 258 22.68 27.49 14.11
N ASP A 259 23.08 28.03 15.27
CA ASP A 259 22.77 27.44 16.59
C ASP A 259 21.27 27.48 16.90
N GLU A 260 20.59 28.59 16.60
CA GLU A 260 19.14 28.70 16.73
C GLU A 260 18.40 27.70 15.83
N ASN A 261 18.82 27.58 14.57
CA ASN A 261 18.24 26.62 13.62
C ASN A 261 18.51 25.18 14.04
N THR A 262 19.68 24.88 14.60
CA THR A 262 20.01 23.56 15.16
C THR A 262 19.11 23.21 16.33
N LYS A 263 18.90 24.15 17.27
CA LYS A 263 17.94 23.98 18.38
C LYS A 263 16.51 23.77 17.91
N LYS A 264 16.08 24.47 16.84
CA LYS A 264 14.76 24.23 16.22
C LYS A 264 14.68 22.83 15.62
N ILE A 265 15.71 22.36 14.94
CA ILE A 265 15.78 20.99 14.39
C ILE A 265 15.73 19.95 15.51
N GLU A 266 16.44 20.15 16.63
CA GLU A 266 16.39 19.25 17.78
C GLU A 266 15.00 19.20 18.40
N LYS A 267 14.33 20.35 18.56
CA LYS A 267 12.93 20.41 19.01
C LYS A 267 11.98 19.68 18.07
N ILE A 268 12.16 19.83 16.76
CA ILE A 268 11.38 19.10 15.76
C ILE A 268 11.68 17.59 15.88
N ARG A 269 12.95 17.20 16.03
CA ARG A 269 13.35 15.79 16.17
C ARG A 269 12.81 15.13 17.44
N ALA A 270 12.72 15.87 18.53
CA ALA A 270 12.18 15.39 19.80
C ALA A 270 10.67 15.08 19.74
N LYS A 271 9.91 15.77 18.86
CA LYS A 271 8.49 15.50 18.65
C LYS A 271 8.29 14.20 17.89
N THR A 272 7.35 13.37 18.35
CA THR A 272 6.91 12.17 17.63
C THR A 272 6.17 12.54 16.34
N PHE A 273 6.11 11.63 15.36
CA PHE A 273 5.45 11.87 14.07
C PHE A 273 4.00 12.36 14.24
N VAL A 274 3.28 11.86 15.24
CA VAL A 274 1.89 12.24 15.54
C VAL A 274 1.81 13.66 16.12
N GLU A 275 2.73 14.05 17.00
CA GLU A 275 2.82 15.43 17.54
C GLU A 275 3.18 16.44 16.45
N ARG A 276 4.10 16.08 15.54
CA ARG A 276 4.43 16.91 14.38
C ARG A 276 3.24 17.07 13.42
N LEU A 277 2.46 16.01 13.25
CA LEU A 277 1.27 16.01 12.40
C LEU A 277 0.17 16.88 13.01
N LEU A 278 -0.11 16.72 14.31
CA LEU A 278 -1.19 17.45 15.02
C LEU A 278 -0.78 18.84 15.50
N ARG A 279 0.50 19.22 15.32
CA ARG A 279 1.07 20.49 15.78
C ARG A 279 0.88 20.73 17.29
N ILE A 280 0.95 19.64 18.06
CA ILE A 280 0.98 19.60 19.54
C ILE A 280 2.44 19.57 19.97
#